data_AF-A0A843HD58-F1
#
_entry.id   AF-A0A843HD58-F1
#
_cell.length_a   1.000
_cell.length_b   1.000
_cell.length_c   1.000
_cell.angle_alpha   90.00
_cell.angle_beta   90.00
_cell.angle_gamma   90.00
#
_symmetry.space_group_name_H-M   'P 1'
#
loop_
_entity.id
_entity.type
_entity.pdbx_description
1 polymer ?
#
loop_
_entity_poly.entity_id
_entity_poly.type
_entity_poly.pdbx_seq_one_letter_code
_entity_poly.pdbx_strand_id
1 'polypeptide(L)' 'IKYNEVTSIRDLADKMHKDVKTIQPKVHKLSENGFIQLIDGNKNSKIPVLNYDEIKLEI' A
#
# COMPACT_ATOMS: atom_id res chain seq x y z
N ILE A 1 11.13 0.13 -7.37
CA ILE A 1 10.47 1.25 -6.65
C ILE A 1 10.98 1.17 -5.22
N LYS A 2 11.72 2.17 -4.72
CA LYS A 2 12.03 2.22 -3.28
C LYS A 2 10.72 2.55 -2.57
N TYR A 3 10.22 1.64 -1.73
CA TYR A 3 8.88 1.74 -1.12
C TYR A 3 8.73 2.87 -0.09
N ASN A 4 9.81 3.59 0.22
CA ASN A 4 9.84 4.71 1.18
C ASN A 4 9.21 6.03 0.69
N GLU A 5 8.59 6.06 -0.50
CA GLU A 5 8.10 7.31 -1.10
C GLU A 5 6.59 7.34 -1.34
N VAL A 6 5.83 6.36 -0.87
CA VAL A 6 4.37 6.37 -1.03
C VAL A 6 3.75 7.02 0.21
N THR A 7 3.17 8.19 0.03
CA THR A 7 2.55 8.96 1.12
C THR A 7 1.05 8.74 1.23
N SER A 8 0.42 8.14 0.22
CA SER A 8 -1.01 7.82 0.20
C SER A 8 -1.38 6.84 -0.92
N ILE A 9 -2.59 6.28 -0.89
CA ILE A 9 -3.16 5.50 -2.01
C ILE A 9 -3.18 6.30 -3.32
N ARG A 10 -3.36 7.62 -3.25
CA ARG A 10 -3.36 8.49 -4.44
C ARG A 10 -1.99 8.60 -5.06
N ASP A 11 -0.98 8.83 -4.23
CA ASP A 11 0.43 8.89 -4.63
C ASP A 11 0.90 7.54 -5.23
N LEU A 12 0.41 6.42 -4.66
CA LEU A 12 0.59 5.09 -5.25
C LEU A 12 -0.03 5.00 -6.64
N ALA A 13 -1.24 5.51 -6.83
CA ALA A 13 -1.94 5.48 -8.10
C ALA A 13 -1.21 6.33 -9.16
N ASP A 14 -0.73 7.52 -8.76
CA ASP A 14 0.04 8.42 -9.61
C ASP A 14 1.36 7.79 -10.05
N LYS A 15 2.13 7.19 -9.12
CA LYS A 15 3.37 6.45 -9.43
C LYS A 15 3.14 5.21 -10.30
N MET A 16 1.96 4.59 -10.22
CA MET A 16 1.57 3.45 -11.04
C MET A 16 0.93 3.86 -12.37
N HIS A 17 0.76 5.17 -12.64
CA HIS A 17 0.04 5.71 -13.79
C HIS A 17 -1.36 5.08 -13.95
N LYS A 18 -2.09 4.92 -12.83
CA LYS A 18 -3.41 4.31 -12.78
C LYS A 18 -4.38 5.19 -12.01
N ASP A 19 -5.67 5.03 -12.28
CA ASP A 19 -6.70 5.71 -11.52
C ASP A 19 -6.79 5.18 -10.09
N VAL A 20 -6.98 6.10 -9.14
CA VAL A 20 -7.23 5.79 -7.72
C VAL A 20 -8.38 4.80 -7.57
N LYS A 21 -9.44 4.93 -8.37
CA LYS A 21 -10.60 4.02 -8.37
C LYS A 21 -10.25 2.56 -8.67
N THR A 22 -9.17 2.33 -9.42
CA THR A 22 -8.70 0.98 -9.77
C THR A 22 -7.68 0.43 -8.76
N ILE A 23 -6.93 1.32 -8.11
CA ILE A 23 -5.89 0.98 -7.15
C ILE A 23 -6.47 0.77 -5.76
N GLN A 24 -7.36 1.66 -5.30
CA GLN A 24 -7.99 1.59 -3.99
C GLN A 24 -8.61 0.22 -3.66
N PRO A 25 -9.46 -0.40 -4.50
CA PRO A 25 -10.01 -1.72 -4.19
C PRO A 25 -8.94 -2.82 -4.15
N LYS A 26 -7.88 -2.70 -4.96
CA LYS A 26 -6.77 -3.66 -4.96
C LYS A 26 -5.93 -3.54 -3.69
N VAL A 27 -5.66 -2.31 -3.26
CA VAL A 27 -4.96 -2.02 -2.01
C VAL A 27 -5.76 -2.55 -0.82
N HIS A 28 -7.07 -2.31 -0.77
CA HIS A 28 -7.91 -2.89 0.28
C HIS A 28 -7.88 -4.41 0.28
N LYS A 29 -8.03 -5.05 -0.89
CA LYS A 29 -7.94 -6.52 -1.00
C LYS A 29 -6.59 -7.08 -0.55
N LEU A 30 -5.49 -6.40 -0.88
CA LEU A 30 -4.15 -6.79 -0.43
C LEU A 30 -4.00 -6.63 1.09
N SER A 31 -4.66 -5.62 1.67
CA SER A 31 -4.66 -5.41 3.11
C SER A 31 -5.49 -6.45 3.85
N GLU A 32 -6.67 -6.78 3.34
CA GLU A 32 -7.53 -7.85 3.88
C GLU A 32 -6.83 -9.22 3.85
N ASN A 33 -6.04 -9.48 2.81
CA ASN A 33 -5.26 -10.70 2.68
C ASN A 33 -3.96 -10.70 3.51
N GLY A 34 -3.68 -9.64 4.27
CA GLY A 34 -2.50 -9.54 5.14
C GLY A 34 -1.17 -9.26 4.42
N PHE A 35 -1.17 -8.99 3.12
CA PHE A 35 0.06 -8.70 2.37
C PHE A 35 0.59 -7.28 2.63
N ILE A 36 -0.30 -6.33 2.94
CA ILE A 36 0.04 -4.95 3.25
C ILE A 36 -0.76 -4.45 4.45
N GLN A 37 -0.23 -3.44 5.12
CA GLN A 37 -0.94 -2.72 6.17
C GLN A 37 -1.32 -1.33 5.67
N LEU A 38 -2.49 -0.86 6.10
CA LEU A 38 -2.95 0.50 5.85
C LEU A 38 -2.83 1.30 7.15
N ILE A 39 -1.76 2.11 7.25
CA ILE A 39 -1.57 3.00 8.39
C ILE A 39 -2.24 4.36 8.13
N ASP A 40 -2.59 5.06 9.20
CA ASP A 40 -3.08 6.43 9.10
C ASP A 40 -1.95 7.41 8.79
N GLY A 41 -2.16 8.24 7.77
CA GLY A 41 -1.29 9.33 7.37
C GLY A 41 -1.84 10.71 7.76
N ASN A 42 -1.16 11.77 7.33
CA ASN A 42 -1.62 13.13 7.58
C ASN A 42 -2.95 13.42 6.88
N LYS A 43 -3.91 14.00 7.62
CA LYS A 43 -5.26 14.39 7.16
C LYS A 43 -6.12 13.24 6.62
N ASN A 44 -6.41 12.22 7.45
CA ASN A 44 -7.29 11.08 7.13
C ASN A 44 -6.85 10.26 5.89
N SER A 45 -5.59 10.38 5.48
CA SER A 45 -5.05 9.60 4.38
C SER A 45 -4.69 8.20 4.88
N LYS A 46 -4.79 7.20 4.01
CA LYS A 46 -4.31 5.84 4.28
C LYS A 46 -3.01 5.62 3.51
N ILE A 47 -1.97 5.18 4.21
CA ILE A 47 -0.66 4.89 3.64
C ILE A 47 -0.51 3.37 3.56
N PRO A 48 -0.35 2.81 2.35
CA PRO A 48 -0.06 1.39 2.19
C PRO A 48 1.41 1.11 2.51
N VAL A 49 1.65 0.28 3.53
CA VAL A 49 2.97 -0.16 3.96
C VAL A 49 3.06 -1.67 3.75
N LEU A 50 4.20 -2.14 3.24
CA LEU A 50 4.41 -3.56 3.01
C LEU A 50 4.86 -4.23 4.30
N ASN A 51 4.21 -5.35 4.62
CA ASN A 51 4.51 -6.13 5.80
C ASN A 51 5.65 -7.11 5.45
N TYR A 52 6.86 -6.60 5.20
CA TYR A 52 8.02 -7.41 4.79
C TYR A 52 8.81 -8.01 5.97
N ASP A 53 8.54 -7.57 7.21
CA ASP A 53 9.38 -7.94 8.36
C ASP A 53 9.39 -9.44 8.69
N GLU A 54 8.44 -10.22 8.15
CA GLU A 54 8.36 -11.67 8.41
C GLU A 54 8.18 -12.52 7.14
N ILE A 55 8.69 -12.11 5.98
CA ILE A 55 9.09 -13.12 4.99
C ILE A 55 10.40 -13.75 5.48
N LYS A 56 10.36 -14.41 6.65
CA LYS A 56 11.23 -15.55 6.87
C LYS A 56 10.75 -16.58 5.85
N LEU A 57 11.46 -16.68 4.74
CA LEU A 57 11.38 -17.87 3.90
C LEU A 57 11.81 -19.01 4.82
N GLU A 58 10.85 -19.71 5.43
CA GLU A 58 11.08 -21.10 5.82
C GLU A 58 11.23 -21.86 4.50
N ILE A 59 12.48 -21.96 4.05
CA ILE A 59 12.93 -22.87 2.99
C ILE A 59 13.30 -24.20 3.63
#